data_AF-A0A523ZFA6-F1
#
_entry.id   AF-A0A523ZFA6-F1
#
_cell.length_a   1.000
_cell.length_b   1.000
_cell.length_c   1.000
_cell.angle_alpha   90.00
_cell.angle_beta   90.00
_cell.angle_gamma   90.00
#
_symmetry.space_group_name_H-M   'P 1'
#
loop_
_entity.id
_entity.type
_entity.pdbx_description
1 polymer ?
#
loop_
_entity_poly.entity_id
_entity_poly.type
_entity_poly.pdbx_seq_one_letter_code
_entity_poly.pdbx_strand_id
1 'polypeptide(L)' 'MEKIAEQKPTLLLDDIFSELDHEHREVVMKAAGDQQTIITTADPHFVEGLKKVEKIELKG' A
#
# COMPACT_ATOMS: atom_id res chain seq x y z
N MET A 1 24.10 6.01 19.44
CA MET A 1 23.01 5.02 19.35
C MET A 1 21.89 5.68 18.57
N GLU A 2 21.66 5.24 17.34
CA GLU A 2 20.48 5.65 16.59
C GLU A 2 19.27 5.06 17.30
N LYS A 3 18.36 5.94 17.72
CA LYS A 3 17.05 5.53 18.24
C LYS A 3 16.34 4.84 17.07
N ILE A 4 16.27 3.50 17.11
CA ILE A 4 15.28 2.78 16.30
C ILE A 4 13.94 3.28 16.83
N ALA A 5 13.22 4.04 16.01
CA ALA A 5 11.90 4.52 16.40
C ALA A 5 11.06 3.31 16.83
N GLU A 6 10.42 3.37 18.00
CA GLU A 6 9.48 2.34 18.48
C GLU A 6 8.21 2.24 17.60
N GLN A 7 8.22 2.90 16.44
CA GLN A 7 7.16 2.97 15.47
C GLN A 7 7.55 2.09 14.28
N LYS A 8 6.62 1.26 13.82
CA LYS A 8 6.82 0.49 12.59
C LYS A 8 7.09 1.46 11.43
N PRO A 9 8.06 1.15 10.55
CA PRO A 9 8.40 2.04 9.45
C PRO A 9 7.23 2.23 8.49
N THR A 10 7.17 3.40 7.85
CA THR A 10 6.25 3.61 6.73
C THR A 10 6.70 2.75 5.56
N LEU A 11 5.79 1.93 5.04
CA LEU A 11 6.00 1.14 3.83
C LEU A 11 5.60 1.95 2.61
N LEU A 12 6.46 1.98 1.60
CA LEU A 12 6.14 2.54 0.30
C LEU A 12 6.15 1.41 -0.73
N LEU A 13 5.03 1.23 -1.43
CA LEU A 13 4.87 0.23 -2.48
C LEU A 13 4.59 0.96 -3.79
N ASP A 14 5.52 0.88 -4.74
CA ASP A 14 5.44 1.62 -5.99
C ASP A 14 4.89 0.74 -7.13
N ASP A 15 3.70 1.08 -7.63
CA ASP A 15 2.94 0.43 -8.74
C ASP A 15 2.94 -1.11 -8.77
N ILE A 16 3.10 -1.74 -7.61
CA ILE A 16 3.24 -3.20 -7.48
C ILE A 16 2.00 -3.98 -7.91
N PHE A 17 0.82 -3.36 -7.90
CA PHE A 17 -0.43 -4.08 -8.18
C PHE A 17 -0.57 -4.47 -9.64
N SER A 18 0.13 -3.79 -10.54
CA SER A 18 0.21 -4.16 -11.95
C SER A 18 0.92 -5.51 -12.17
N GLU A 19 1.81 -5.91 -11.24
CA GLU A 19 2.59 -7.14 -11.32
C GLU A 19 1.99 -8.32 -10.55
N LEU A 20 1.07 -8.04 -9.63
CA LEU A 20 0.50 -9.03 -8.73
C LEU A 20 -0.88 -9.49 -9.17
N ASP A 21 -1.14 -10.80 -9.08
CA ASP A 21 -2.48 -11.36 -9.18
C ASP A 21 -3.31 -11.12 -7.91
N HIS A 22 -4.57 -11.56 -7.93
CA HIS A 22 -5.49 -11.40 -6.81
C HIS A 22 -5.01 -12.03 -5.50
N GLU A 23 -4.37 -13.21 -5.53
CA GLU A 23 -3.92 -13.91 -4.31
C GLU A 23 -2.75 -13.16 -3.66
N HIS A 24 -1.78 -12.72 -4.46
CA HIS A 24 -0.63 -11.98 -3.96
C HIS A 24 -1.02 -10.60 -3.43
N ARG A 25 -2.02 -9.94 -4.04
CA ARG A 25 -2.57 -8.67 -3.53
C ARG A 25 -3.12 -8.83 -2.12
N GLU A 26 -3.83 -9.92 -1.82
CA GLU A 26 -4.35 -10.14 -0.45
C GLU A 26 -3.22 -10.27 0.58
N VAL A 27 -2.11 -10.94 0.22
CA VAL A 27 -0.94 -11.08 1.09
C VAL A 27 -0.30 -9.72 1.36
N VAL A 28 -0.11 -8.91 0.32
CA VAL A 28 0.42 -7.55 0.44
C VAL A 28 -0.49 -6.68 1.30
N MET A 29 -1.80 -6.75 1.09
CA MET A 29 -2.77 -5.96 1.85
C MET A 29 -2.78 -6.34 3.34
N LYS A 30 -2.57 -7.61 3.68
CA LYS A 30 -2.39 -8.04 5.08
C LYS A 30 -1.14 -7.41 5.70
N ALA A 31 -0.01 -7.45 5.00
CA ALA A 31 1.22 -6.82 5.47
C ALA A 31 1.07 -5.28 5.59
N ALA A 32 0.35 -4.66 4.65
CA ALA A 32 0.06 -3.23 4.65
C ALA A 32 -0.86 -2.80 5.80
N GLY A 33 -1.72 -3.69 6.32
CA GLY A 33 -2.59 -3.40 7.46
C GLY A 33 -1.86 -3.28 8.79
N ASP A 34 -0.66 -3.86 8.90
CA ASP A 34 0.11 -3.90 10.13
C ASP A 34 1.01 -2.67 10.34
N GLN A 35 1.15 -1.79 9.34
CA GLN A 35 2.01 -0.60 9.38
C GLN A 35 1.47 0.51 8.45
N GLN A 36 1.89 1.76 8.65
CA GLN A 36 1.50 2.84 7.74
C GLN A 36 2.05 2.54 6.34
N THR A 37 1.18 2.43 5.34
CA THR A 37 1.56 2.04 3.98
C THR A 37 1.05 3.05 2.97
N ILE A 38 1.93 3.50 2.08
CA ILE A 38 1.61 4.31 0.90
C ILE A 38 1.75 3.40 -0.31
N ILE A 39 0.73 3.33 -1.14
CA ILE A 39 0.71 2.53 -2.36
C ILE A 39 0.42 3.45 -3.52
N THR A 40 1.25 3.41 -4.56
CA THR A 40 0.96 4.05 -5.85
C THR A 40 0.43 2.98 -6.80
N THR A 41 -0.49 3.38 -7.67
CA THR A 41 -0.88 2.52 -8.80
C THR A 41 -1.38 3.35 -9.96
N ALA A 42 -1.11 2.90 -11.18
CA ALA A 42 -1.66 3.49 -12.39
C ALA A 42 -3.11 3.06 -12.69
N ASP A 43 -3.60 1.97 -12.09
CA ASP A 43 -4.93 1.43 -12.36
C ASP A 43 -5.87 1.52 -11.12
N PRO A 44 -6.88 2.41 -11.16
CA PRO A 44 -7.85 2.56 -10.08
C PRO A 44 -8.62 1.28 -9.73
N HIS A 45 -8.80 0.35 -10.67
CA HIS A 45 -9.56 -0.89 -10.42
C HIS A 45 -8.92 -1.74 -9.31
N PHE A 46 -7.60 -1.66 -9.13
CA PHE A 46 -6.89 -2.41 -8.08
C PHE A 46 -7.19 -1.89 -6.66
N VAL A 47 -7.66 -0.64 -6.53
CA VAL A 47 -7.96 -0.02 -5.25
C VAL A 47 -9.46 0.16 -4.98
N GLU A 48 -10.34 -0.21 -5.91
CA GLU A 48 -11.80 -0.07 -5.75
C GLU A 48 -12.34 -0.81 -4.53
N GLY A 49 -11.87 -2.03 -4.27
CA GLY A 49 -12.32 -2.88 -3.15
C GLY A 49 -11.75 -2.53 -1.79
N LEU A 50 -10.80 -1.59 -1.71
CA LEU A 50 -10.12 -1.26 -0.46
C LEU A 50 -11.02 -0.42 0.45
N LYS A 51 -11.16 -0.89 1.70
CA LYS A 51 -11.91 -0.21 2.76
C LYS A 51 -10.95 0.41 3.77
N LYS A 52 -11.35 1.53 4.39
CA LYS A 52 -10.54 2.26 5.39
C LYS A 52 -9.19 2.78 4.88
N VAL A 53 -9.13 3.12 3.58
CA VAL A 53 -7.96 3.77 2.97
C VAL A 53 -8.34 5.18 2.53
N GLU A 54 -7.37 6.08 2.57
CA GLU A 54 -7.49 7.40 1.93
C GLU A 54 -7.00 7.28 0.48
N LYS A 55 -7.85 7.65 -0.48
CA LYS A 55 -7.52 7.63 -1.91
C LYS A 55 -7.16 9.03 -2.36
N ILE A 56 -5.96 9.19 -2.91
CA ILE A 56 -5.48 10.46 -3.46
C ILE A 56 -5.27 10.26 -4.96
N GLU A 57 -6.04 10.99 -5.77
CA GLU A 57 -5.86 11.02 -7.22
C GLU A 57 -4.97 12.21 -7.60
N LEU A 58 -3.82 11.92 -8.22
CA LEU A 58 -2.94 12.95 -8.76
C LEU A 58 -3.45 13.36 -10.15
N LYS A 59 -3.96 14.59 -10.27
CA LYS A 59 -4.29 15.19 -11.57
C LYS A 59 -3.04 15.88 -12.09
N GLY A 60 -2.53 15.40 -13.22
CA GLY A 60 -1.43 16.03 -13.96
C GLY A 60 -1.81 17.36 -14.59
#